data_AF-A0A8H7ZPZ8-F1
#
_entry.id   AF-A0A8H7ZPZ8-F1
#
_cell.length_a   1.000
_cell.length_b   1.000
_cell.length_c   1.000
_cell.angle_alpha   90.00
_cell.angle_beta   90.00
_cell.angle_gamma   90.00
#
_symmetry.space_group_name_H-M   'P 1'
#
loop_
_entity.id
_entity.type
_entity.pdbx_description
1 polymer ?
#
loop_
_entity_poly.entity_id
_entity_poly.type
_entity_poly.pdbx_seq_one_letter_code
_entity_poly.pdbx_strand_id
1 'polypeptide(L)'
;MRKLVFYKLKTLGSPLLANAARWLPRLTFLEFYICDIITTPVITAFANSCPNLLVVKVPGCANVTDEAIIAVATHCRRLRHLDARACSLIGDRAVLQIARNCPDLAHINVGRIGGGDRITYQSISEVARRTKVDTLGLAGCDISDSTVLAIAMHRRSGLERVSFNNCPRITDRAVEALVQYCPRMAVLELKECFCVTDFRLVWRLMQKRVLVELCAAGRQRLEQFQRAELAKIAAAQERPGGAGGGGGGGGAADGESQRRRTGAAAAAAAAAASAAKEPAPTSSA
;
A
#
# COMPACT_ATOMS: atom_id res chain seq x y z
N MET A 1 -29.61 7.93 6.54
CA MET A 1 -28.59 6.87 6.41
C MET A 1 -27.31 7.48 5.80
N ARG A 2 -26.11 7.16 6.31
CA ARG A 2 -24.82 7.70 5.81
C ARG A 2 -23.88 6.63 5.20
N LYS A 3 -24.17 5.35 5.44
CA LYS A 3 -23.37 4.22 4.99
C LYS A 3 -24.29 3.16 4.40
N LEU A 4 -23.92 2.64 3.23
CA LEU A 4 -24.61 1.58 2.53
C LEU A 4 -23.59 0.56 2.05
N VAL A 5 -23.82 -0.72 2.35
CA VAL A 5 -22.91 -1.82 2.06
C VAL A 5 -23.70 -3.01 1.53
N PHE A 6 -23.25 -3.58 0.43
CA PHE A 6 -23.76 -4.82 -0.13
C PHE A 6 -22.63 -5.82 -0.33
N TYR A 7 -22.89 -7.08 -0.03
CA TYR A 7 -21.92 -8.16 -0.11
C TYR A 7 -22.49 -9.31 -0.94
N LYS A 8 -21.77 -9.71 -1.99
CA LYS A 8 -22.12 -10.83 -2.89
C LYS A 8 -23.58 -10.81 -3.34
N LEU A 9 -24.07 -9.63 -3.72
CA LEU A 9 -25.47 -9.43 -4.10
C LEU A 9 -25.77 -10.11 -5.44
N LYS A 10 -26.78 -10.99 -5.46
CA LYS A 10 -27.12 -11.82 -6.63
C LYS A 10 -28.45 -11.50 -7.31
N THR A 11 -29.40 -10.88 -6.62
CA THR A 11 -30.82 -10.86 -7.05
C THR A 11 -31.48 -9.48 -7.08
N LEU A 12 -30.88 -8.46 -6.49
CA LEU A 12 -31.51 -7.13 -6.44
C LEU A 12 -31.32 -6.40 -7.77
N GLY A 13 -32.43 -6.13 -8.48
CA GLY A 13 -32.37 -5.50 -9.80
C GLY A 13 -31.67 -4.13 -9.79
N SER A 14 -30.74 -3.94 -10.72
CA SER A 14 -29.98 -2.68 -10.91
C SER A 14 -30.86 -1.43 -11.03
N PRO A 15 -32.04 -1.43 -11.69
CA PRO A 15 -32.92 -0.27 -11.73
C PRO A 15 -33.46 0.13 -10.35
N LEU A 16 -33.80 -0.85 -9.50
CA LEU A 16 -34.30 -0.58 -8.15
C LEU A 16 -33.20 0.06 -7.29
N LEU A 17 -31.97 -0.48 -7.36
CA LEU A 17 -30.81 0.08 -6.69
C LEU A 17 -30.48 1.50 -7.15
N ALA A 18 -30.48 1.73 -8.47
CA ALA A 18 -30.27 3.06 -9.04
C ALA A 18 -31.35 4.05 -8.54
N ASN A 19 -32.61 3.61 -8.48
CA ASN A 19 -33.71 4.43 -7.95
C ASN A 19 -33.57 4.71 -6.45
N ALA A 20 -33.02 3.79 -5.67
CA ALA A 20 -32.82 3.98 -4.23
C ALA A 20 -31.85 5.15 -3.93
N ALA A 21 -30.91 5.44 -4.83
CA ALA A 21 -29.92 6.50 -4.65
C ALA A 21 -30.54 7.88 -4.36
N ARG A 22 -31.67 8.23 -4.99
CA ARG A 22 -32.34 9.53 -4.82
C ARG A 22 -32.82 9.79 -3.40
N TRP A 23 -33.05 8.71 -2.63
CA TRP A 23 -33.53 8.78 -1.25
C TRP A 23 -32.39 8.84 -0.23
N LEU A 24 -31.14 8.87 -0.69
CA LEU A 24 -29.93 8.80 0.15
C LEU A 24 -29.00 10.03 -0.02
N PRO A 25 -29.48 11.29 -0.03
CA PRO A 25 -28.64 12.47 -0.34
C PRO A 25 -27.54 12.76 0.69
N ARG A 26 -27.61 12.13 1.87
CA ARG A 26 -26.63 12.25 2.96
C ARG A 26 -25.63 11.08 3.00
N LEU A 27 -25.62 10.22 1.98
CA LEU A 27 -24.71 9.08 1.92
C LEU A 27 -23.25 9.57 1.79
N THR A 28 -22.39 9.03 2.65
CA THR A 28 -20.94 9.32 2.67
C THR A 28 -20.10 8.09 2.38
N PHE A 29 -20.67 6.89 2.50
CA PHE A 29 -19.98 5.61 2.29
C PHE A 29 -20.87 4.68 1.47
N LEU A 30 -20.34 4.21 0.34
CA LEU A 30 -20.98 3.25 -0.55
C LEU A 30 -20.02 2.09 -0.81
N GLU A 31 -20.48 0.87 -0.57
CA GLU A 31 -19.69 -0.34 -0.85
C GLU A 31 -20.54 -1.43 -1.51
N PHE A 32 -20.02 -1.96 -2.62
CA PHE A 32 -20.47 -3.18 -3.28
C PHE A 32 -19.28 -4.14 -3.35
N TYR A 33 -19.35 -5.26 -2.63
CA TYR A 33 -18.28 -6.26 -2.60
C TYR A 33 -18.68 -7.50 -3.40
N ILE A 34 -17.99 -7.75 -4.52
CA ILE A 34 -18.22 -8.90 -5.42
C ILE A 34 -19.71 -8.98 -5.82
N CYS A 35 -20.24 -7.85 -6.30
CA CYS A 35 -21.63 -7.77 -6.74
C CYS A 35 -21.66 -7.65 -8.27
N ASP A 36 -21.57 -8.78 -8.98
CA ASP A 36 -21.48 -8.81 -10.44
C ASP A 36 -22.74 -8.27 -11.13
N ILE A 37 -23.87 -8.24 -10.43
CA ILE A 37 -25.10 -7.64 -10.94
C ILE A 37 -25.03 -6.11 -11.07
N ILE A 38 -24.07 -5.47 -10.38
CA ILE A 38 -23.94 -4.02 -10.35
C ILE A 38 -23.22 -3.55 -11.61
N THR A 39 -23.88 -2.65 -12.34
CA THR A 39 -23.39 -2.07 -13.59
C THR A 39 -23.17 -0.57 -13.44
N THR A 40 -22.51 0.04 -14.42
CA THR A 40 -22.23 1.47 -14.47
C THR A 40 -23.43 2.38 -14.12
N PRO A 41 -24.66 2.16 -14.64
CA PRO A 41 -25.81 2.98 -14.29
C PRO A 41 -26.12 3.07 -12.79
N VAL A 42 -25.89 2.00 -12.02
CA VAL A 42 -26.13 1.99 -10.57
C VAL A 42 -25.17 2.95 -9.88
N ILE A 43 -23.87 2.80 -10.14
CA ILE A 43 -22.84 3.65 -9.52
C ILE A 43 -23.01 5.11 -9.94
N THR A 44 -23.34 5.37 -11.21
CA THR A 44 -23.64 6.72 -11.70
C THR A 44 -24.84 7.34 -10.99
N ALA A 45 -25.93 6.58 -10.77
CA ALA A 45 -27.09 7.09 -10.03
C ALA A 45 -26.74 7.48 -8.59
N PHE A 46 -25.92 6.67 -7.91
CA PHE A 46 -25.39 7.00 -6.58
C PHE A 46 -24.48 8.24 -6.61
N ALA A 47 -23.56 8.33 -7.56
CA ALA A 47 -22.68 9.48 -7.71
C ALA A 47 -23.46 10.79 -7.91
N ASN A 48 -24.49 10.76 -8.76
CA ASN A 48 -25.33 11.92 -9.06
C ASN A 48 -26.21 12.34 -7.88
N SER A 49 -26.76 11.36 -7.14
CA SER A 49 -27.71 11.63 -6.05
C SER A 49 -27.03 11.88 -4.70
N CYS A 50 -25.76 11.46 -4.55
CA CYS A 50 -25.03 11.48 -3.30
C CYS A 50 -23.70 12.28 -3.43
N PRO A 51 -23.74 13.61 -3.62
CA PRO A 51 -22.54 14.42 -3.86
C PRO A 51 -21.57 14.49 -2.65
N ASN A 52 -22.03 14.03 -1.47
CA ASN A 52 -21.24 13.99 -0.24
C ASN A 52 -20.49 12.66 -0.02
N LEU A 53 -20.42 11.78 -1.02
CA LEU A 53 -19.66 10.54 -0.91
C LEU A 53 -18.18 10.83 -0.63
N LEU A 54 -17.68 10.20 0.44
CA LEU A 54 -16.29 10.24 0.87
C LEU A 54 -15.58 8.92 0.60
N VAL A 55 -16.34 7.81 0.58
CA VAL A 55 -15.83 6.46 0.38
C VAL A 55 -16.69 5.75 -0.65
N VAL A 56 -16.05 5.26 -1.71
CA VAL A 56 -16.67 4.39 -2.72
C VAL A 56 -15.81 3.14 -2.85
N LYS A 57 -16.43 1.98 -2.67
CA LYS A 57 -15.78 0.68 -2.80
C LYS A 57 -16.61 -0.21 -3.70
N VAL A 58 -16.00 -0.75 -4.75
CA VAL A 58 -16.62 -1.69 -5.68
C VAL A 58 -15.75 -2.95 -5.92
N PRO A 59 -14.99 -3.46 -4.93
CA PRO A 59 -14.01 -4.50 -5.17
C PRO A 59 -14.65 -5.76 -5.79
N GLY A 60 -14.07 -6.25 -6.88
CA GLY A 60 -14.52 -7.45 -7.57
C GLY A 60 -15.87 -7.32 -8.29
N CYS A 61 -16.39 -6.11 -8.51
CA CYS A 61 -17.60 -5.93 -9.33
C CYS A 61 -17.20 -5.90 -10.82
N ALA A 62 -17.26 -7.06 -11.49
CA ALA A 62 -16.68 -7.24 -12.82
C ALA A 62 -17.30 -6.36 -13.93
N ASN A 63 -18.55 -5.91 -13.74
CA ASN A 63 -19.31 -5.13 -14.72
C ASN A 63 -19.25 -3.60 -14.50
N VAL A 64 -18.38 -3.13 -13.60
CA VAL A 64 -18.14 -1.70 -13.37
C VAL A 64 -17.04 -1.21 -14.30
N THR A 65 -17.35 -0.19 -15.12
CA THR A 65 -16.44 0.38 -16.12
C THR A 65 -15.84 1.72 -15.69
N ASP A 66 -14.94 2.27 -16.51
CA ASP A 66 -14.38 3.61 -16.30
C ASP A 66 -15.46 4.68 -16.08
N GLU A 67 -16.54 4.62 -16.86
CA GLU A 67 -17.62 5.61 -16.88
C GLU A 67 -18.29 5.75 -15.50
N ALA A 68 -18.38 4.65 -14.73
CA ALA A 68 -18.89 4.67 -13.37
C ALA A 68 -17.99 5.49 -12.43
N ILE A 69 -16.67 5.26 -12.51
CA ILE A 69 -15.69 5.95 -11.68
C ILE A 69 -15.51 7.40 -12.13
N ILE A 70 -15.65 7.69 -13.43
CA ILE A 70 -15.66 9.05 -13.95
C ILE A 70 -16.87 9.83 -13.40
N ALA A 71 -18.05 9.21 -13.31
CA ALA A 71 -19.21 9.83 -12.68
C ALA A 71 -18.94 10.14 -11.19
N VAL A 72 -18.35 9.19 -10.45
CA VAL A 72 -17.91 9.41 -9.05
C VAL A 72 -16.93 10.59 -8.97
N ALA A 73 -15.90 10.62 -9.81
CA ALA A 73 -14.91 11.70 -9.84
C ALA A 73 -15.55 13.06 -10.13
N THR A 74 -16.55 13.09 -11.01
CA THR A 74 -17.23 14.31 -11.46
C THR A 74 -18.12 14.90 -10.37
N HIS A 75 -18.91 14.06 -9.71
CA HIS A 75 -19.95 14.50 -8.78
C HIS A 75 -19.54 14.46 -7.30
N CYS A 76 -18.57 13.62 -6.94
CA CYS A 76 -18.14 13.39 -5.56
C CYS A 76 -16.73 13.96 -5.30
N ARG A 77 -16.54 15.26 -5.51
CA ARG A 77 -15.20 15.91 -5.48
C ARG A 77 -14.48 15.89 -4.12
N ARG A 78 -15.18 15.49 -3.05
CA ARG A 78 -14.64 15.31 -1.69
C ARG A 78 -14.24 13.87 -1.38
N LEU A 79 -14.20 13.01 -2.39
CA LEU A 79 -13.83 11.60 -2.24
C LEU A 79 -12.46 11.48 -1.56
N ARG A 80 -12.38 10.62 -0.53
CA ARG A 80 -11.18 10.34 0.24
C ARG A 80 -10.68 8.92 0.04
N HIS A 81 -11.57 8.00 -0.35
CA HIS A 81 -11.25 6.58 -0.48
C HIS A 81 -11.95 6.00 -1.70
N LEU A 82 -11.16 5.40 -2.60
CA LEU A 82 -11.63 4.58 -3.71
C LEU A 82 -11.01 3.17 -3.62
N ASP A 83 -11.83 2.13 -3.52
CA ASP A 83 -11.37 0.75 -3.73
C ASP A 83 -12.12 0.16 -4.93
N ALA A 84 -11.40 -0.02 -6.03
CA ALA A 84 -11.87 -0.62 -7.26
C ALA A 84 -10.99 -1.81 -7.67
N ARG A 85 -10.37 -2.48 -6.69
CA ARG A 85 -9.54 -3.66 -6.96
C ARG A 85 -10.34 -4.78 -7.61
N ALA A 86 -9.69 -5.59 -8.43
CA ALA A 86 -10.33 -6.70 -9.15
C ALA A 86 -11.52 -6.29 -10.05
N CYS A 87 -11.54 -5.03 -10.52
CA CYS A 87 -12.47 -4.57 -11.56
C CYS A 87 -11.73 -4.48 -12.89
N SER A 88 -11.83 -5.52 -13.72
CA SER A 88 -11.04 -5.66 -14.96
C SER A 88 -11.34 -4.61 -16.03
N LEU A 89 -12.48 -3.92 -15.94
CA LEU A 89 -12.89 -2.91 -16.93
C LEU A 89 -12.45 -1.48 -16.56
N ILE A 90 -11.82 -1.29 -15.41
CA ILE A 90 -11.28 0.02 -14.98
C ILE A 90 -9.84 0.18 -15.48
N GLY A 91 -9.49 1.38 -15.94
CA GLY A 91 -8.19 1.74 -16.48
C GLY A 91 -7.80 3.20 -16.22
N ASP A 92 -6.71 3.62 -16.86
CA ASP A 92 -6.08 4.93 -16.65
C ASP A 92 -7.04 6.11 -16.84
N ARG A 93 -8.03 6.00 -17.76
CA ARG A 93 -9.04 7.05 -17.99
C ARG A 93 -9.79 7.40 -16.71
N ALA A 94 -10.27 6.40 -15.98
CA ALA A 94 -10.97 6.62 -14.71
C ALA A 94 -10.05 7.18 -13.63
N VAL A 95 -8.86 6.60 -13.47
CA VAL A 95 -7.91 7.01 -12.42
C VAL A 95 -7.39 8.44 -12.66
N LEU A 96 -7.19 8.84 -13.91
CA LEU A 96 -6.85 10.22 -14.26
C LEU A 96 -7.96 11.21 -13.86
N GLN A 97 -9.24 10.85 -14.04
CA GLN A 97 -10.35 11.72 -13.61
C GLN A 97 -10.43 11.84 -12.09
N ILE A 98 -10.18 10.74 -11.36
CA ILE A 98 -10.05 10.76 -9.91
C ILE A 98 -8.93 11.70 -9.47
N ALA A 99 -7.73 11.55 -10.05
CA ALA A 99 -6.58 12.41 -9.73
C ALA A 99 -6.87 13.90 -9.99
N ARG A 100 -7.62 14.23 -11.03
CA ARG A 100 -7.94 15.61 -11.42
C ARG A 100 -9.05 16.25 -10.58
N ASN A 101 -10.04 15.47 -10.16
CA ASN A 101 -11.24 16.02 -9.54
C ASN A 101 -11.37 15.78 -8.02
N CYS A 102 -10.58 14.85 -7.45
CA CYS A 102 -10.64 14.46 -6.04
C CYS A 102 -9.32 14.77 -5.31
N PRO A 103 -8.99 16.05 -5.03
CA PRO A 103 -7.71 16.43 -4.41
C PRO A 103 -7.56 15.95 -2.96
N ASP A 104 -8.67 15.61 -2.29
CA ASP A 104 -8.68 15.07 -0.92
C ASP A 104 -8.53 13.54 -0.85
N LEU A 105 -8.33 12.86 -1.99
CA LEU A 105 -8.15 11.42 -2.02
C LEU A 105 -6.92 11.01 -1.21
N ALA A 106 -7.13 10.14 -0.21
CA ALA A 106 -6.12 9.63 0.71
C ALA A 106 -5.84 8.13 0.47
N HIS A 107 -6.85 7.38 0.02
CA HIS A 107 -6.74 5.95 -0.24
C HIS A 107 -7.22 5.61 -1.64
N ILE A 108 -6.41 4.88 -2.40
CA ILE A 108 -6.81 4.30 -3.68
C ILE A 108 -6.29 2.87 -3.82
N ASN A 109 -7.17 1.96 -4.23
CA ASN A 109 -6.81 0.60 -4.61
C ASN A 109 -7.40 0.26 -5.97
N VAL A 110 -6.53 0.04 -6.95
CA VAL A 110 -6.89 -0.29 -8.35
C VAL A 110 -6.10 -1.50 -8.85
N GLY A 111 -5.58 -2.30 -7.92
CA GLY A 111 -4.83 -3.51 -8.25
C GLY A 111 -5.70 -4.70 -8.65
N ARG A 112 -5.05 -5.81 -9.02
CA ARG A 112 -5.66 -7.07 -9.48
C ARG A 112 -6.54 -6.91 -10.72
N ILE A 113 -6.17 -6.01 -11.62
CA ILE A 113 -6.83 -5.83 -12.91
C ILE A 113 -6.43 -6.95 -13.87
N GLY A 114 -7.40 -7.49 -14.61
CA GLY A 114 -7.12 -8.45 -15.69
C GLY A 114 -6.27 -7.79 -16.79
N GLY A 115 -5.25 -8.50 -17.28
CA GLY A 115 -4.35 -7.99 -18.33
C GLY A 115 -3.19 -7.11 -17.83
N GLY A 116 -3.28 -6.52 -16.64
CA GLY A 116 -2.20 -5.74 -15.99
C GLY A 116 -1.87 -4.38 -16.63
N ASP A 117 -2.19 -4.19 -17.90
CA ASP A 117 -1.81 -3.06 -18.76
C ASP A 117 -2.77 -1.85 -18.69
N ARG A 118 -3.96 -2.01 -18.11
CA ARG A 118 -4.96 -0.94 -18.07
C ARG A 118 -4.65 0.19 -17.10
N ILE A 119 -3.83 -0.07 -16.08
CA ILE A 119 -3.37 0.91 -15.10
C ILE A 119 -1.86 1.02 -15.17
N THR A 120 -1.38 2.19 -15.58
CA THR A 120 0.03 2.43 -15.85
C THR A 120 0.60 3.56 -15.00
N TYR A 121 1.90 3.82 -15.18
CA TYR A 121 2.58 4.96 -14.59
C TYR A 121 1.89 6.32 -14.82
N GLN A 122 1.16 6.50 -15.94
CA GLN A 122 0.58 7.77 -16.32
C GLN A 122 -0.48 8.23 -15.32
N SER A 123 -1.44 7.36 -14.98
CA SER A 123 -2.51 7.73 -14.04
C SER A 123 -2.00 7.76 -12.60
N ILE A 124 -1.13 6.81 -12.22
CA ILE A 124 -0.61 6.72 -10.85
C ILE A 124 0.30 7.90 -10.48
N SER A 125 1.10 8.40 -11.42
CA SER A 125 1.92 9.60 -11.20
C SER A 125 1.04 10.84 -10.98
N GLU A 126 -0.06 10.97 -11.72
CA GLU A 126 -1.03 12.06 -11.54
C GLU A 126 -1.76 11.95 -10.20
N VAL A 127 -2.11 10.73 -9.77
CA VAL A 127 -2.67 10.49 -8.43
C VAL A 127 -1.68 10.98 -7.36
N ALA A 128 -0.42 10.56 -7.42
CA ALA A 128 0.59 10.97 -6.46
C ALA A 128 0.79 12.50 -6.42
N ARG A 129 0.77 13.15 -7.60
CA ARG A 129 1.03 14.58 -7.76
C ARG A 129 -0.13 15.48 -7.33
N ARG A 130 -1.38 15.05 -7.55
CA ARG A 130 -2.56 15.92 -7.41
C ARG A 130 -3.43 15.64 -6.19
N THR A 131 -3.17 14.56 -5.47
CA THR A 131 -4.02 14.13 -4.35
C THR A 131 -3.23 14.07 -3.04
N LYS A 132 -3.91 13.63 -1.98
CA LYS A 132 -3.35 13.44 -0.64
C LYS A 132 -3.05 11.96 -0.31
N VAL A 133 -2.87 11.10 -1.33
CA VAL A 133 -2.76 9.65 -1.11
C VAL A 133 -1.68 9.28 -0.10
N ASP A 134 -2.09 8.59 0.96
CA ASP A 134 -1.21 7.93 1.92
C ASP A 134 -1.16 6.42 1.69
N THR A 135 -2.22 5.86 1.07
CA THR A 135 -2.39 4.43 0.85
C THR A 135 -2.66 4.13 -0.63
N LEU A 136 -1.80 3.31 -1.23
CA LEU A 136 -1.84 2.91 -2.65
C LEU A 136 -1.83 1.38 -2.80
N GLY A 137 -2.94 0.82 -3.30
CA GLY A 137 -3.03 -0.59 -3.70
C GLY A 137 -2.84 -0.75 -5.22
N LEU A 138 -1.65 -1.17 -5.64
CA LEU A 138 -1.24 -1.23 -7.05
C LEU A 138 -0.82 -2.64 -7.50
N ALA A 139 -1.27 -3.66 -6.77
CA ALA A 139 -0.90 -5.04 -7.04
C ALA A 139 -1.23 -5.44 -8.49
N GLY A 140 -0.26 -5.96 -9.24
CA GLY A 140 -0.45 -6.41 -10.62
C GLY A 140 -0.69 -5.31 -11.65
N CYS A 141 -0.51 -4.02 -11.30
CA CYS A 141 -0.55 -2.93 -12.28
C CYS A 141 0.75 -2.86 -13.09
N ASP A 142 0.69 -2.30 -14.30
CA ASP A 142 1.86 -2.08 -15.14
C ASP A 142 2.66 -0.83 -14.71
N ILE A 143 3.35 -0.96 -13.59
CA ILE A 143 4.17 0.09 -12.97
C ILE A 143 5.64 -0.34 -12.88
N SER A 144 6.53 0.64 -12.79
CA SER A 144 7.99 0.43 -12.70
C SER A 144 8.63 1.34 -11.64
N ASP A 145 9.94 1.21 -11.45
CA ASP A 145 10.70 2.06 -10.51
C ASP A 145 10.49 3.56 -10.71
N SER A 146 10.31 4.03 -11.96
CA SER A 146 10.03 5.44 -12.23
C SER A 146 8.69 5.89 -11.65
N THR A 147 7.69 5.00 -11.63
CA THR A 147 6.39 5.25 -11.00
C THR A 147 6.56 5.37 -9.48
N VAL A 148 7.33 4.46 -8.88
CA VAL A 148 7.60 4.48 -7.43
C VAL A 148 8.38 5.73 -7.04
N LEU A 149 9.37 6.13 -7.84
CA LEU A 149 10.12 7.37 -7.63
C LEU A 149 9.19 8.59 -7.67
N ALA A 150 8.27 8.66 -8.63
CA ALA A 150 7.28 9.73 -8.72
C ALA A 150 6.36 9.78 -7.48
N ILE A 151 5.85 8.61 -7.05
CA ILE A 151 5.07 8.48 -5.81
C ILE A 151 5.87 9.02 -4.62
N ALA A 152 7.11 8.55 -4.46
CA ALA A 152 7.96 8.89 -3.33
C ALA A 152 8.30 10.39 -3.29
N MET A 153 8.64 10.98 -4.44
CA MET A 153 8.99 12.39 -4.58
C MET A 153 7.82 13.35 -4.31
N HIS A 154 6.61 12.98 -4.74
CA HIS A 154 5.42 13.81 -4.57
C HIS A 154 4.75 13.64 -3.20
N ARG A 155 4.74 12.42 -2.64
CA ARG A 155 4.06 12.15 -1.37
C ARG A 155 4.96 12.30 -0.15
N ARG A 156 6.25 11.98 -0.28
CA ARG A 156 7.26 12.12 0.79
C ARG A 156 6.77 11.63 2.15
N SER A 157 6.69 12.52 3.15
CA SER A 157 6.21 12.23 4.51
C SER A 157 4.72 11.96 4.63
N GLY A 158 3.96 12.09 3.54
CA GLY A 158 2.54 11.75 3.46
C GLY A 158 2.26 10.33 2.97
N LEU A 159 3.26 9.53 2.58
CA LEU A 159 3.06 8.13 2.16
C LEU A 159 3.22 7.18 3.34
N GLU A 160 2.21 6.33 3.56
CA GLU A 160 2.17 5.39 4.69
C GLU A 160 2.12 3.93 4.24
N ARG A 161 1.32 3.60 3.22
CA ARG A 161 1.07 2.20 2.84
C ARG A 161 1.10 2.03 1.32
N VAL A 162 1.88 1.08 0.83
CA VAL A 162 1.88 0.76 -0.59
C VAL A 162 1.99 -0.75 -0.84
N SER A 163 1.20 -1.23 -1.79
CA SER A 163 1.26 -2.60 -2.26
C SER A 163 1.69 -2.63 -3.73
N PHE A 164 2.83 -3.25 -3.99
CA PHE A 164 3.36 -3.52 -5.33
C PHE A 164 3.34 -5.02 -5.65
N ASN A 165 2.54 -5.80 -4.93
CA ASN A 165 2.49 -7.25 -5.11
C ASN A 165 2.32 -7.61 -6.59
N ASN A 166 3.09 -8.57 -7.08
CA ASN A 166 3.02 -9.06 -8.45
C ASN A 166 3.26 -7.97 -9.52
N CYS A 167 4.10 -6.96 -9.22
CA CYS A 167 4.56 -5.97 -10.19
C CYS A 167 5.98 -6.35 -10.67
N PRO A 168 6.14 -6.94 -11.88
CA PRO A 168 7.39 -7.57 -12.31
C PRO A 168 8.51 -6.57 -12.65
N ARG A 169 8.19 -5.29 -12.86
CA ARG A 169 9.16 -4.22 -13.19
C ARG A 169 9.62 -3.40 -11.99
N ILE A 170 9.31 -3.87 -10.77
CA ILE A 170 9.73 -3.25 -9.52
C ILE A 170 11.02 -3.90 -9.05
N THR A 171 12.07 -3.09 -8.90
CA THR A 171 13.42 -3.53 -8.52
C THR A 171 13.88 -2.89 -7.21
N ASP A 172 15.13 -3.15 -6.83
CA ASP A 172 15.78 -2.51 -5.69
C ASP A 172 15.76 -0.98 -5.75
N ARG A 173 15.75 -0.38 -6.95
CA ARG A 173 15.68 1.09 -7.11
C ARG A 173 14.37 1.68 -6.60
N ALA A 174 13.25 0.97 -6.76
CA ALA A 174 11.97 1.38 -6.17
C ALA A 174 12.05 1.38 -4.64
N VAL A 175 12.60 0.32 -4.06
CA VAL A 175 12.75 0.20 -2.59
C VAL A 175 13.68 1.28 -2.05
N GLU A 176 14.78 1.56 -2.74
CA GLU A 176 15.72 2.64 -2.40
C GLU A 176 15.03 4.01 -2.39
N ALA A 177 14.21 4.31 -3.40
CA ALA A 177 13.44 5.56 -3.42
C ALA A 177 12.50 5.69 -2.21
N LEU A 178 11.81 4.62 -1.83
CA LEU A 178 10.95 4.63 -0.64
C LEU A 178 11.75 4.86 0.65
N VAL A 179 12.89 4.17 0.80
CA VAL A 179 13.81 4.34 1.93
C VAL A 179 14.26 5.79 2.08
N GLN A 180 14.56 6.45 0.95
CA GLN A 180 15.12 7.79 0.88
C GLN A 180 14.07 8.87 1.14
N TYR A 181 12.90 8.79 0.51
CA TYR A 181 11.95 9.90 0.46
C TYR A 181 10.73 9.73 1.38
N CYS A 182 10.44 8.52 1.88
CA CYS A 182 9.20 8.22 2.61
C CYS A 182 9.44 7.86 4.09
N PRO A 183 9.75 8.83 4.97
CA PRO A 183 10.11 8.55 6.36
C PRO A 183 8.94 8.08 7.23
N ARG A 184 7.68 8.24 6.79
CA ARG A 184 6.47 7.81 7.51
C ARG A 184 5.84 6.53 6.97
N MET A 185 6.55 5.83 6.08
CA MET A 185 6.08 4.55 5.59
C MET A 185 5.86 3.59 6.76
N ALA A 186 4.74 2.87 6.73
CA ALA A 186 4.32 1.92 7.74
C ALA A 186 4.15 0.51 7.15
N VAL A 187 3.69 0.40 5.89
CA VAL A 187 3.51 -0.89 5.22
C VAL A 187 4.01 -0.86 3.78
N LEU A 188 4.77 -1.89 3.42
CA LEU A 188 5.23 -2.15 2.06
C LEU A 188 4.96 -3.62 1.71
N GLU A 189 4.11 -3.88 0.71
CA GLU A 189 3.86 -5.24 0.22
C GLU A 189 4.58 -5.48 -1.11
N LEU A 190 5.41 -6.53 -1.16
CA LEU A 190 6.30 -6.92 -2.27
C LEU A 190 6.19 -8.42 -2.60
N LYS A 191 5.04 -9.04 -2.33
CA LYS A 191 4.79 -10.45 -2.69
C LYS A 191 4.93 -10.61 -4.21
N GLU A 192 5.69 -11.61 -4.64
CA GLU A 192 5.94 -11.86 -6.07
C GLU A 192 6.61 -10.68 -6.82
N CYS A 193 7.35 -9.81 -6.12
CA CYS A 193 8.28 -8.85 -6.72
C CYS A 193 9.68 -9.47 -6.84
N PHE A 194 9.87 -10.36 -7.82
CA PHE A 194 11.09 -11.18 -7.91
C PHE A 194 12.38 -10.39 -8.21
N CYS A 195 12.26 -9.18 -8.77
CA CYS A 195 13.40 -8.31 -9.08
C CYS A 195 13.87 -7.46 -7.88
N VAL A 196 13.25 -7.59 -6.71
CA VAL A 196 13.76 -7.04 -5.45
C VAL A 196 14.71 -8.06 -4.84
N THR A 197 15.99 -7.74 -4.80
CA THR A 197 17.07 -8.68 -4.42
C THR A 197 18.00 -8.14 -3.34
N ASP A 198 18.07 -6.84 -3.13
CA ASP A 198 18.88 -6.22 -2.08
C ASP A 198 18.12 -6.20 -0.74
N PHE A 199 18.28 -7.29 0.01
CA PHE A 199 17.68 -7.44 1.34
C PHE A 199 18.24 -6.45 2.38
N ARG A 200 19.34 -5.72 2.10
CA ARG A 200 19.78 -4.61 2.97
C ARG A 200 18.76 -3.47 2.99
N LEU A 201 18.16 -3.15 1.84
CA LEU A 201 17.14 -2.10 1.74
C LEU A 201 15.87 -2.52 2.46
N VAL A 202 15.45 -3.77 2.26
CA VAL A 202 14.29 -4.36 2.95
C VAL A 202 14.49 -4.34 4.47
N TRP A 203 15.66 -4.80 4.94
CA TRP A 203 15.98 -4.75 6.36
C TRP A 203 15.96 -3.33 6.91
N ARG A 204 16.54 -2.36 6.20
CA ARG A 204 16.58 -0.96 6.62
C ARG A 204 15.17 -0.39 6.82
N LEU A 205 14.20 -0.78 5.99
CA LEU A 205 12.79 -0.43 6.21
C LEU A 205 12.25 -1.07 7.49
N MET A 206 12.53 -2.34 7.74
CA MET A 206 12.08 -3.01 8.98
C MET A 206 12.68 -2.40 10.24
N GLN A 207 13.94 -1.95 10.20
CA GLN A 207 14.56 -1.19 11.30
C GLN A 207 13.85 0.14 11.57
N LYS A 208 13.22 0.73 10.55
CA LYS A 208 12.35 1.90 10.66
C LYS A 208 10.91 1.54 11.09
N ARG A 209 10.68 0.31 11.56
CA ARG A 209 9.36 -0.24 11.96
C ARG A 209 8.35 -0.33 10.82
N VAL A 210 8.81 -0.40 9.58
CA VAL A 210 7.95 -0.70 8.42
C VAL A 210 7.63 -2.18 8.41
N LEU A 211 6.34 -2.53 8.33
CA LEU A 211 5.90 -3.88 8.03
C LEU A 211 6.15 -4.16 6.54
N VAL A 212 7.08 -5.05 6.23
CA VAL A 212 7.35 -5.49 4.86
C VAL A 212 6.78 -6.88 4.64
N GLU A 213 5.83 -7.00 3.71
CA GLU A 213 5.25 -8.29 3.34
C GLU A 213 5.94 -8.86 2.09
N LEU A 214 6.56 -10.03 2.24
CA LEU A 214 7.23 -10.77 1.17
C LEU A 214 6.52 -12.10 0.90
N CYS A 215 6.75 -12.72 -0.26
CA CYS A 215 6.39 -14.12 -0.51
C CYS A 215 7.23 -15.08 0.37
N ALA A 216 6.84 -16.36 0.43
CA ALA A 216 7.53 -17.35 1.29
C ALA A 216 9.04 -17.44 1.00
N ALA A 217 9.42 -17.52 -0.27
CA ALA A 217 10.82 -17.52 -0.70
C ALA A 217 11.55 -16.21 -0.36
N GLY A 218 10.86 -15.07 -0.45
CA GLY A 218 11.40 -13.77 -0.04
C GLY A 218 11.69 -13.70 1.46
N ARG A 219 10.76 -14.20 2.30
CA ARG A 219 10.96 -14.28 3.76
C ARG A 219 12.14 -15.17 4.13
N GLN A 220 12.26 -16.34 3.50
CA GLN A 220 13.39 -17.25 3.73
C GLN A 220 14.75 -16.59 3.41
N ARG A 221 14.85 -15.88 2.27
CA ARG A 221 16.08 -15.16 1.89
C ARG A 221 16.39 -14.01 2.84
N LEU A 222 15.38 -13.26 3.27
CA LEU A 222 15.53 -12.22 4.28
C LEU A 222 16.03 -12.78 5.62
N GLU A 223 15.49 -13.91 6.08
CA GLU A 223 15.95 -14.58 7.31
C GLU A 223 17.40 -15.04 7.22
N GLN A 224 17.82 -15.58 6.07
CA GLN A 224 19.22 -15.97 5.83
C GLN A 224 20.15 -14.76 5.87
N PHE A 225 19.77 -13.68 5.18
CA PHE A 225 20.48 -12.39 5.24
C PHE A 225 20.55 -11.88 6.69
N GLN A 226 19.46 -12.01 7.46
CA GLN A 226 19.39 -11.70 8.89
C GLN A 226 20.40 -12.40 9.76
N ARG A 227 20.50 -13.72 9.61
CA ARG A 227 21.47 -14.50 10.37
C ARG A 227 22.91 -14.13 10.01
N ALA A 228 23.20 -13.92 8.73
CA ALA A 228 24.54 -13.58 8.27
C ALA A 228 25.02 -12.23 8.83
N GLU A 229 24.17 -11.19 8.82
CA GLU A 229 24.55 -9.88 9.36
C GLU A 229 24.70 -9.90 10.88
N LEU A 230 23.83 -10.60 11.60
CA LEU A 230 23.96 -10.73 13.06
C LEU A 230 25.25 -11.49 13.46
N ALA A 231 25.62 -12.53 12.71
CA ALA A 231 26.88 -13.24 12.92
C ALA A 231 28.11 -12.34 12.70
N LYS A 232 28.09 -11.46 11.68
CA LYS A 232 29.16 -10.47 11.45
C LYS A 232 29.28 -9.48 12.62
N ILE A 233 28.15 -9.02 13.15
CA ILE A 233 28.12 -8.09 14.29
C ILE A 233 28.70 -8.77 15.54
N ALA A 234 28.34 -10.02 15.80
CA ALA A 234 28.87 -10.79 16.93
C ALA A 234 30.39 -11.00 16.81
N ALA A 235 30.89 -11.45 15.65
CA ALA A 235 32.31 -11.68 15.42
C ALA A 235 33.16 -10.39 15.55
N ALA A 236 32.60 -9.22 15.19
CA ALA A 236 33.27 -7.93 15.36
C ALA A 236 33.41 -7.52 16.84
N GLN A 237 32.55 -8.03 17.73
CA GLN A 237 32.60 -7.76 19.17
C GLN A 237 33.56 -8.70 19.93
N GLU A 238 33.93 -9.84 19.34
CA GLU A 238 34.81 -10.86 19.94
C GLU A 238 36.30 -10.70 19.58
N ARG A 239 36.68 -9.74 18.73
CA ARG A 239 38.11 -9.48 18.47
C ARG A 239 38.78 -9.04 19.78
N PRO A 240 39.74 -9.81 20.33
CA PRO A 240 40.43 -9.43 21.54
C PRO A 240 41.24 -8.17 21.26
N GLY A 241 41.16 -7.20 22.18
CA GLY A 241 42.12 -6.10 22.20
C GLY A 241 43.52 -6.65 22.40
N GLY A 242 44.29 -6.80 21.32
CA GLY A 242 45.74 -6.63 21.38
C GLY A 242 46.01 -5.12 21.35
N ALA A 243 46.82 -4.52 22.22
CA ALA A 243 47.77 -5.05 23.18
C ALA A 243 48.11 -3.96 24.22
N GLY A 244 48.72 -4.36 25.34
CA GLY A 244 49.78 -3.59 26.00
C GLY A 244 49.43 -2.28 26.71
N GLY A 245 49.70 -2.27 28.02
CA GLY A 245 50.49 -1.20 28.66
C GLY A 245 49.93 0.22 28.73
N GLY A 246 49.48 0.61 29.92
CA GLY A 246 49.87 1.89 30.54
C GLY A 246 49.13 3.16 30.11
N GLY A 247 48.30 3.68 31.03
CA GLY A 247 48.25 5.11 31.32
C GLY A 247 47.05 5.92 30.81
N GLY A 248 46.15 6.28 31.75
CA GLY A 248 45.66 7.65 31.87
C GLY A 248 44.34 8.04 31.18
N GLY A 249 43.25 8.03 31.96
CA GLY A 249 42.38 9.20 32.14
C GLY A 249 41.32 9.57 31.09
N GLY A 250 40.04 9.34 31.43
CA GLY A 250 38.93 10.26 31.13
C GLY A 250 38.01 9.92 29.96
N GLY A 251 36.72 9.64 30.25
CA GLY A 251 35.63 9.72 29.26
C GLY A 251 34.71 8.49 29.16
N ALA A 252 34.05 8.08 30.24
CA ALA A 252 33.25 6.84 30.29
C ALA A 252 31.75 6.97 29.92
N ALA A 253 31.28 8.08 29.32
CA ALA A 253 29.84 8.32 29.16
C ALA A 253 29.22 7.91 27.80
N ASP A 254 29.99 7.84 26.70
CA ASP A 254 29.40 7.68 25.36
C ASP A 254 29.26 6.23 24.86
N GLY A 255 30.09 5.30 25.36
CA GLY A 255 30.09 3.91 24.89
C GLY A 255 28.86 3.09 25.32
N GLU A 256 28.27 3.42 26.47
CA GLU A 256 27.14 2.68 27.04
C GLU A 256 25.81 3.03 26.34
N SER A 257 25.65 4.29 25.92
CA SER A 257 24.48 4.77 25.18
C SER A 257 24.37 4.13 23.79
N GLN A 258 25.51 3.88 23.15
CA GLN A 258 25.57 3.25 21.83
C GLN A 258 25.31 1.73 21.89
N ARG A 259 25.81 1.04 22.93
CA ARG A 259 25.49 -0.39 23.18
C ARG A 259 24.02 -0.61 23.55
N ARG A 260 23.40 0.30 24.30
CA ARG A 260 21.96 0.23 24.62
C ARG A 260 21.09 0.42 23.37
N ARG A 261 21.48 1.30 22.44
CA ARG A 261 20.77 1.50 21.16
C ARG A 261 20.86 0.29 20.23
N THR A 262 22.01 -0.38 20.14
CA THR A 262 22.16 -1.59 19.32
C THR A 262 21.43 -2.79 19.93
N GLY A 263 21.44 -2.94 21.26
CA GLY A 263 20.67 -3.96 21.97
C GLY A 263 19.15 -3.79 21.80
N ALA A 264 18.65 -2.55 21.88
CA ALA A 264 17.23 -2.26 21.65
C ALA A 264 16.80 -2.53 20.19
N ALA A 265 17.67 -2.25 19.20
CA ALA A 265 17.41 -2.55 17.80
C ALA A 265 17.37 -4.05 17.51
N ALA A 266 18.26 -4.84 18.14
CA ALA A 266 18.25 -6.30 18.03
C ALA A 266 17.00 -6.92 18.67
N ALA A 267 16.58 -6.42 19.83
CA ALA A 267 15.35 -6.85 20.50
C ALA A 267 14.09 -6.52 19.68
N ALA A 268 14.04 -5.34 19.04
CA ALA A 268 12.93 -4.95 18.17
C ALA A 268 12.85 -5.81 16.90
N ALA A 269 13.99 -6.19 16.31
CA ALA A 269 14.05 -7.10 15.17
C ALA A 269 13.56 -8.51 15.53
N ALA A 270 13.93 -9.02 16.71
CA ALA A 270 13.45 -10.32 17.22
C ALA A 270 11.93 -10.31 17.49
N ALA A 271 11.40 -9.21 18.05
CA ALA A 271 9.97 -9.06 18.29
C ALA A 271 9.15 -8.98 16.97
N ALA A 272 9.67 -8.28 15.96
CA ALA A 272 9.03 -8.21 14.64
C ALA A 272 9.00 -9.58 13.93
N ALA A 273 10.06 -10.38 14.08
CA ALA A 273 10.11 -11.75 13.57
C ALA A 273 9.13 -12.70 14.29
N SER A 274 8.87 -12.46 15.59
CA SER A 274 7.88 -13.22 16.36
C SER A 274 6.44 -12.89 15.99
N ALA A 275 6.13 -11.63 15.68
CA ALA A 275 4.78 -11.21 15.28
C ALA A 275 4.36 -11.76 13.89
N ALA A 276 5.33 -12.08 13.03
CA ALA A 276 5.09 -12.69 11.71
C ALA A 276 4.73 -14.19 11.78
N LYS A 277 4.72 -14.79 12.99
CA LYS A 277 4.38 -16.20 13.23
C LYS A 277 2.93 -16.43 13.67
N GLU A 278 2.12 -15.38 13.87
CA GLU A 278 0.70 -15.59 14.17
C GLU A 278 -0.03 -16.11 12.91
N PRO A 279 -0.72 -17.25 13.00
CA PRO A 279 -1.54 -17.74 11.89
C PRO A 279 -2.68 -16.75 11.65
N ALA A 280 -2.91 -16.40 10.38
CA ALA A 280 -4.08 -15.63 9.99
C ALA A 280 -5.35 -16.29 10.55
N PRO A 281 -6.34 -15.53 11.05
CA PRO A 281 -7.61 -16.11 11.44
C PRO A 281 -8.20 -16.86 10.24
N THR A 282 -8.42 -18.14 10.43
CA THR A 282 -9.06 -19.02 9.46
C THR A 282 -10.46 -18.47 9.17
N SER A 283 -10.65 -17.89 7.97
CA SER A 283 -12.01 -17.59 7.49
C SER A 283 -12.67 -18.91 7.10
N SER A 284 -13.45 -19.46 8.02
CA SER A 284 -14.40 -20.53 7.73
C SER A 284 -15.52 -20.02 6.81
N ALA A 285 -15.75 -20.78 5.73
CA ALA A 285 -16.96 -20.94 4.89
C ALA A 285 -17.77 -19.68 4.48
#